data_AF-A0A7C5XTV7-F1
#
_entry.id   AF-A0A7C5XTV7-F1
#
_cell.length_a   1.000
_cell.length_b   1.000
_cell.length_c   1.000
_cell.angle_alpha   90.00
_cell.angle_beta   90.00
_cell.angle_gamma   90.00
#
_symmetry.space_group_name_H-M   'P 1'
#
loop_
_entity.id
_entity.type
_entity.pdbx_description
1 polymer ?
#
loop_
_entity_poly.entity_id
_entity_poly.type
_entity_poly.pdbx_seq_one_letter_code
_entity_poly.pdbx_strand_id
1 'polypeptide(L)'
;MKPGWLHRLTGFGKIPPVVRETLEDEGFVFLDEGVRITVHYRSYRAPGKRAWHKLRRVRGAIALTEQRLIAFAYFRKVLNVRLDDPRLARLGLGLAGPGVLEITVDPSVFHPDRSGEVVYRFQTVHAEEILAVLEEHRRR
;
A
#
# COMPACT_ATOMS: atom_id res chain seq x y z
N MET A 1 32.89 -4.43 3.35
CA MET A 1 32.26 -3.65 2.25
C MET A 1 30.82 -3.41 2.61
N LYS A 2 30.40 -2.15 2.84
CA LYS A 2 28.99 -1.79 3.08
C LYS A 2 28.46 -1.17 1.79
N PRO A 3 27.44 -1.71 1.11
CA PRO A 3 26.77 -0.96 0.06
C PRO A 3 25.96 0.13 0.75
N GLY A 4 26.30 1.39 0.47
CA GLY A 4 25.46 2.53 0.82
C GLY A 4 24.26 2.59 -0.12
N TRP A 5 23.06 2.65 0.44
CA TRP A 5 21.80 2.79 -0.30
C TRP A 5 20.96 3.89 0.34
N LEU A 6 21.43 5.13 0.22
CA LEU A 6 20.56 6.28 0.36
C LEU A 6 20.31 6.85 -1.04
N HIS A 7 19.42 6.22 -1.81
CA HIS A 7 18.89 6.86 -3.02
C HIS A 7 17.87 7.93 -2.64
N ARG A 8 18.42 9.05 -2.19
CA ARG A 8 17.75 10.32 -1.96
C ARG A 8 17.46 10.95 -3.33
N LEU A 9 16.24 10.82 -3.85
CA LEU A 9 15.75 11.56 -5.02
C LEU A 9 14.36 12.18 -4.75
N THR A 10 14.34 13.52 -4.72
CA THR A 10 13.23 14.45 -5.01
C THR A 10 11.78 14.00 -4.72
N GLY A 11 11.30 14.29 -3.50
CA GLY A 11 9.91 14.65 -3.08
C GLY A 11 8.66 13.85 -3.52
N PHE A 12 8.68 13.15 -4.65
CA PHE A 12 7.53 12.48 -5.25
C PHE A 12 7.46 11.03 -4.76
N GLY A 13 6.37 10.70 -4.09
CA GLY A 13 6.15 9.36 -3.52
C GLY A 13 6.81 9.17 -2.16
N LYS A 14 6.92 10.23 -1.37
CA LYS A 14 7.30 10.14 0.05
C LYS A 14 6.07 10.12 0.96
N ILE A 15 6.26 9.59 2.15
CA ILE A 15 5.31 9.74 3.24
C ILE A 15 5.26 11.23 3.63
N PRO A 16 4.07 11.85 3.70
CA PRO A 16 3.93 13.23 4.16
C PRO A 16 4.53 13.41 5.56
N PRO A 17 5.27 14.51 5.83
CA PRO A 17 5.93 14.73 7.13
C PRO A 17 4.97 14.64 8.33
N VAL A 18 3.75 15.16 8.18
CA VAL A 18 2.70 15.11 9.23
C VAL A 18 2.29 13.70 9.64
N VAL A 19 2.47 12.70 8.76
CA VAL A 19 2.17 11.29 9.07
C VAL A 19 3.43 10.55 9.50
N ARG A 20 4.61 11.00 9.05
CA ARG A 20 5.88 10.34 9.29
C ARG A 20 6.22 10.21 10.77
N GLU A 21 6.06 11.28 11.54
CA GLU A 21 6.34 11.29 12.99
C GLU A 21 5.57 10.18 13.71
N THR A 22 4.26 10.07 13.47
CA THR A 22 3.44 8.99 14.03
C THR A 22 3.92 7.60 13.62
N LEU A 23 4.39 7.41 12.39
CA LEU A 23 4.88 6.10 11.93
C LEU A 23 6.27 5.76 12.49
N GLU A 24 7.10 6.78 12.77
CA GLU A 24 8.39 6.61 13.42
C GLU A 24 8.19 6.16 14.87
N ASP A 25 7.23 6.75 15.58
CA ASP A 25 6.82 6.33 16.93
C ASP A 25 6.26 4.90 16.96
N GLU A 26 5.58 4.47 15.90
CA GLU A 26 5.09 3.10 15.75
C GLU A 26 6.17 2.08 15.41
N GLY A 27 7.38 2.52 15.06
CA GLY A 27 8.49 1.67 14.64
C GLY A 27 8.30 1.12 13.22
N PHE A 28 9.17 1.52 12.28
CA PHE A 28 9.17 0.96 10.94
C PHE A 28 9.75 -0.47 10.94
N VAL A 29 8.96 -1.43 10.45
CA VAL A 29 9.42 -2.77 10.07
C VAL A 29 9.96 -2.73 8.64
N PHE A 30 9.19 -2.13 7.73
CA PHE A 30 9.61 -1.86 6.35
C PHE A 30 9.17 -0.46 5.92
N LEU A 31 10.02 0.20 5.12
CA LEU A 31 9.71 1.48 4.49
C LEU A 31 10.35 1.53 3.11
N ASP A 32 9.54 1.76 2.10
CA ASP A 32 10.00 1.99 0.73
C ASP A 32 9.29 3.22 0.14
N GLU A 33 10.08 4.25 -0.21
CA GLU A 33 9.59 5.52 -0.76
C GLU A 33 10.03 5.68 -2.21
N GLY A 34 9.21 6.36 -3.01
CA GLY A 34 9.49 6.55 -4.43
C GLY A 34 9.22 5.31 -5.30
N VAL A 35 8.58 4.28 -4.74
CA VAL A 35 8.20 3.04 -5.42
C VAL A 35 7.23 3.31 -6.57
N ARG A 36 7.37 2.52 -7.63
CA ARG A 36 6.41 2.51 -8.74
C ARG A 36 5.20 1.71 -8.31
N ILE A 37 4.02 2.32 -8.47
CA ILE A 37 2.74 1.70 -8.15
C ILE A 37 1.91 1.64 -9.41
N THR A 38 1.40 0.45 -9.74
CA THR A 38 0.35 0.30 -10.74
C THR A 38 -0.99 0.16 -10.03
N VAL A 39 -1.94 1.03 -10.34
CA VAL A 39 -3.29 1.02 -9.77
C VAL A 39 -4.27 0.63 -10.87
N HIS A 40 -4.98 -0.47 -10.67
CA HIS A 40 -5.98 -0.98 -11.58
C HIS A 40 -7.36 -0.93 -10.92
N TYR A 41 -8.25 -0.13 -11.50
CA TYR A 41 -9.66 -0.08 -11.11
C TYR A 41 -10.44 -1.04 -12.00
N ARG A 42 -11.25 -1.90 -11.39
CA ARG A 42 -12.16 -2.83 -12.07
C ARG A 42 -13.56 -2.64 -11.51
N SER A 43 -14.53 -2.36 -12.37
CA SER A 43 -15.93 -2.16 -11.98
C SER A 43 -16.14 -1.07 -10.91
N TYR A 44 -15.22 -0.11 -10.80
CA TYR A 44 -15.16 0.83 -9.69
C TYR A 44 -16.28 1.87 -9.78
N ARG A 45 -16.95 2.11 -8.65
CA ARG A 45 -17.99 3.13 -8.50
C ARG A 45 -17.79 3.89 -7.20
N ALA A 46 -17.99 5.20 -7.26
CA ALA A 46 -18.05 6.12 -6.13
C ALA A 46 -18.96 7.30 -6.52
N PRO A 47 -19.44 8.13 -5.57
CA PRO A 47 -20.23 9.31 -5.90
C PRO A 47 -19.51 10.21 -6.93
N GLY A 48 -20.18 10.47 -8.05
CA GLY A 48 -19.65 11.27 -9.16
C GLY A 48 -18.51 10.63 -9.97
N LYS A 49 -18.15 9.35 -9.74
CA LYS A 49 -17.05 8.68 -10.44
C LYS A 49 -17.36 7.22 -10.76
N ARG A 50 -17.18 6.83 -12.02
CA ARG A 50 -17.28 5.43 -12.46
C ARG A 50 -16.10 5.08 -13.36
N ALA A 51 -15.58 3.86 -13.22
CA ALA A 51 -14.54 3.32 -14.09
C ALA A 51 -14.74 1.82 -14.25
N TRP A 52 -15.06 1.36 -15.47
CA TRP A 52 -15.17 -0.06 -15.77
C TRP A 52 -13.80 -0.74 -15.73
N HIS A 53 -12.85 -0.19 -16.48
CA HIS A 53 -11.45 -0.56 -16.45
C HIS A 53 -10.60 0.69 -16.52
N LYS A 54 -9.66 0.86 -15.59
CA LYS A 54 -8.74 1.99 -15.60
C LYS A 54 -7.41 1.60 -14.98
N LEU A 55 -6.33 1.81 -15.72
CA LEU A 55 -4.98 1.57 -15.26
C LEU A 55 -4.25 2.90 -15.07
N ARG A 56 -3.52 3.05 -13.97
CA ARG A 56 -2.65 4.19 -13.71
C ARG A 56 -1.29 3.72 -13.20
N ARG A 57 -0.23 4.38 -13.65
CA ARG A 57 1.12 4.19 -13.10
C ARG A 57 1.51 5.47 -12.37
N VAL A 58 1.87 5.33 -11.11
CA VAL A 58 2.16 6.44 -10.21
C VAL A 58 3.42 6.13 -9.41
N ARG A 59 3.97 7.14 -8.73
CA ARG A 59 4.98 6.94 -7.69
C ARG A 59 4.36 7.14 -6.33
N GLY A 60 4.88 6.45 -5.33
CA GLY A 60 4.30 6.46 -4.00
C GLY A 60 5.24 5.87 -2.96
N ALA A 61 4.67 5.60 -1.79
CA ALA A 61 5.36 4.96 -0.69
C ALA A 61 4.53 3.80 -0.15
N ILE A 62 5.20 2.81 0.41
CA ILE A 62 4.59 1.76 1.23
C ILE A 62 5.43 1.61 2.50
N ALA A 63 4.75 1.44 3.62
CA ALA A 63 5.39 1.17 4.89
C ALA A 63 4.57 0.15 5.69
N LEU A 64 5.30 -0.68 6.41
CA LEU A 64 4.79 -1.56 7.44
C LEU A 64 5.42 -1.12 8.75
N THR A 65 4.60 -0.73 9.70
CA THR A 65 5.04 -0.48 11.08
C THR A 65 4.70 -1.69 11.95
N GLU A 66 5.11 -1.66 13.22
CA GLU A 66 4.67 -2.68 14.19
C GLU A 66 3.14 -2.67 14.39
N GLN A 67 2.46 -1.60 13.99
CA GLN A 67 1.03 -1.42 14.21
C GLN A 67 0.16 -1.43 12.96
N ARG A 68 0.69 -1.05 11.79
CA ARG A 68 -0.14 -0.88 10.58
C ARG A 68 0.59 -1.06 9.27
N LEU A 69 -0.18 -1.43 8.25
CA LEU A 69 0.17 -1.28 6.85
C LEU A 69 -0.35 0.06 6.33
N ILE A 70 0.52 0.87 5.75
CA ILE A 70 0.16 2.17 5.16
C ILE A 70 0.80 2.34 3.78
N ALA A 71 0.06 2.92 2.85
CA ALA A 71 0.58 3.22 1.52
C ALA A 71 0.02 4.54 0.97
N PHE A 72 0.85 5.19 0.15
CA PHE A 72 0.55 6.45 -0.52
C PHE A 72 0.73 6.31 -2.02
N ALA A 73 -0.22 6.84 -2.79
CA ALA A 73 -0.07 7.09 -4.22
C ALA A 73 0.05 8.60 -4.43
N TYR A 74 1.20 9.06 -4.93
CA TYR A 74 1.63 10.45 -4.84
C TYR A 74 1.63 10.93 -3.37
N PHE A 75 0.68 11.79 -3.01
CA PHE A 75 0.51 12.35 -1.67
C PHE A 75 -0.79 11.84 -1.01
N ARG A 76 -1.55 11.01 -1.71
CA ARG A 76 -2.85 10.51 -1.24
C ARG A 76 -2.66 9.17 -0.57
N LYS A 77 -3.13 9.06 0.67
CA LYS A 77 -3.22 7.79 1.40
C LYS A 77 -4.19 6.87 0.65
N VAL A 78 -3.70 5.70 0.23
CA VAL A 78 -4.50 4.70 -0.50
C VAL A 78 -4.75 3.44 0.33
N LEU A 79 -3.87 3.15 1.28
CA LEU A 79 -4.03 2.08 2.28
C LEU A 79 -3.66 2.64 3.65
N ASN A 80 -4.40 2.23 4.67
CA ASN A 80 -4.12 2.54 6.07
C ASN A 80 -4.94 1.58 6.94
N VAL A 81 -4.37 0.42 7.23
CA VAL A 81 -5.04 -0.68 7.93
C VAL A 81 -4.13 -1.11 9.07
N ARG A 82 -4.66 -1.09 10.30
CA ARG A 82 -3.91 -1.61 11.45
C ARG A 82 -3.79 -3.13 11.35
N LEU A 83 -2.73 -3.69 11.92
CA LEU A 83 -2.51 -5.13 11.90
C LEU A 83 -3.51 -5.91 12.75
N ASP A 84 -4.12 -5.25 13.73
CA ASP A 84 -5.21 -5.76 14.58
C ASP A 84 -6.62 -5.52 14.00
N ASP A 85 -6.72 -4.85 12.84
CA ASP A 85 -8.01 -4.52 12.24
C ASP A 85 -8.58 -5.72 11.46
N PRO A 86 -9.82 -6.17 11.74
CA PRO A 86 -10.45 -7.27 11.00
C PRO A 86 -10.55 -7.05 9.49
N ARG A 87 -10.49 -5.78 9.03
CA ARG A 87 -10.48 -5.43 7.61
C ARG A 87 -9.20 -5.86 6.90
N LEU A 88 -8.09 -6.10 7.62
CA LEU A 88 -6.88 -6.67 7.05
C LEU A 88 -7.17 -8.02 6.37
N ALA A 89 -7.98 -8.86 7.00
CA ALA A 89 -8.38 -10.16 6.46
C ALA A 89 -9.27 -10.05 5.20
N ARG A 90 -9.80 -8.86 4.90
CA ARG A 90 -10.60 -8.59 3.69
C ARG A 90 -9.75 -8.13 2.50
N LEU A 91 -8.46 -7.86 2.73
CA LEU A 91 -7.54 -7.54 1.64
C LEU A 91 -7.15 -8.83 0.90
N GLY A 92 -7.18 -8.78 -0.43
CA GLY A 92 -6.48 -9.77 -1.24
C GLY A 92 -5.01 -9.44 -1.22
N LEU A 93 -4.16 -10.36 -0.75
CA LEU A 93 -2.72 -10.19 -0.67
C LEU A 93 -2.06 -11.25 -1.55
N GLY A 94 -0.99 -10.87 -2.25
CA GLY A 94 -0.24 -11.80 -3.08
C GLY A 94 0.96 -11.15 -3.75
N LEU A 95 1.64 -11.93 -4.59
CA LEU A 95 2.73 -11.45 -5.43
C LEU A 95 2.28 -11.50 -6.89
N ALA A 96 2.51 -10.41 -7.62
CA ALA A 96 2.31 -10.38 -9.08
C ALA A 96 3.60 -10.72 -9.86
N GLY A 97 4.66 -11.12 -9.15
CA GLY A 97 6.00 -11.42 -9.65
C GLY A 97 7.06 -11.08 -8.59
N PRO A 98 8.34 -11.41 -8.83
CA PRO A 98 9.43 -11.10 -7.90
C PRO A 98 9.52 -9.60 -7.61
N GLY A 99 9.55 -9.21 -6.34
CA GLY A 99 9.60 -7.80 -5.92
C GLY A 99 8.35 -6.98 -6.30
N VAL A 100 7.20 -7.65 -6.54
CA VAL A 100 5.93 -6.99 -6.85
C VAL A 100 4.82 -7.46 -5.92
N LEU A 101 4.58 -6.67 -4.87
CA LEU A 101 3.47 -6.90 -3.93
C LEU A 101 2.16 -6.48 -4.58
N GLU A 102 1.18 -7.38 -4.63
CA GLU A 102 -0.18 -7.12 -5.07
C GLU A 102 -1.13 -7.05 -3.87
N ILE A 103 -1.86 -5.94 -3.77
CA ILE A 103 -2.90 -5.72 -2.76
C ILE A 103 -4.21 -5.37 -3.47
N THR A 104 -5.21 -6.20 -3.28
CA THR A 104 -6.54 -6.07 -3.84
C THR A 104 -7.51 -5.60 -2.76
N VAL A 105 -8.24 -4.53 -3.06
CA VAL A 105 -9.15 -3.87 -2.12
C VAL A 105 -10.54 -3.79 -2.71
N ASP A 106 -11.53 -4.28 -1.96
CA ASP A 106 -12.92 -3.86 -2.14
C ASP A 106 -13.14 -2.54 -1.36
N PRO A 107 -13.35 -1.41 -2.05
CA PRO A 107 -13.53 -0.13 -1.40
C PRO A 107 -14.80 -0.06 -0.53
N SER A 108 -15.77 -0.96 -0.74
CA SER A 108 -17.00 -1.02 0.07
C SER A 108 -16.72 -1.33 1.55
N VAL A 109 -15.63 -2.06 1.83
CA VAL A 109 -15.16 -2.39 3.18
C VAL A 109 -14.79 -1.15 3.99
N PHE A 110 -14.38 -0.08 3.33
CA PHE A 110 -13.95 1.17 3.96
C PHE A 110 -14.94 2.32 3.76
N HIS A 111 -15.76 2.24 2.70
CA HIS A 111 -16.65 3.30 2.27
C HIS A 111 -17.92 2.68 1.63
N PRO A 112 -19.06 2.66 2.33
CA PRO A 112 -20.27 1.96 1.87
C PRO A 112 -20.88 2.54 0.58
N ASP A 113 -20.53 3.78 0.23
CA ASP A 113 -20.91 4.46 -1.01
C ASP A 113 -20.04 4.07 -2.22
N ARG A 114 -19.08 3.15 -2.04
CA ARG A 114 -18.15 2.69 -3.07
C ARG A 114 -18.27 1.21 -3.33
N SER A 115 -17.97 0.79 -4.55
CA SER A 115 -17.99 -0.62 -4.94
C SER A 115 -16.97 -0.92 -6.04
N GLY A 116 -16.75 -2.20 -6.29
CA GLY A 116 -15.85 -2.71 -7.33
C GLY A 116 -14.54 -3.21 -6.71
N GLU A 117 -13.46 -3.17 -7.47
CA GLU A 117 -12.16 -3.65 -7.04
C GLU A 117 -11.08 -2.64 -7.42
N VAL A 118 -10.15 -2.40 -6.50
CA VAL A 118 -8.93 -1.64 -6.76
C VAL A 118 -7.73 -2.51 -6.43
N VAL A 119 -6.92 -2.80 -7.45
CA VAL A 119 -5.70 -3.58 -7.32
C VAL A 119 -4.51 -2.63 -7.35
N TYR A 120 -3.68 -2.69 -6.30
CA TYR A 120 -2.42 -1.98 -6.20
C TYR A 120 -1.28 -2.96 -6.37
N ARG A 121 -0.35 -2.66 -7.28
CA ARG A 121 0.91 -3.39 -7.44
C ARG A 121 2.06 -2.49 -7.10
N PHE A 122 2.77 -2.79 -6.03
CA PHE A 122 3.92 -2.05 -5.54
C PHE A 122 5.20 -2.75 -5.99
N GLN A 123 6.05 -2.06 -6.75
CA GLN A 123 7.39 -2.54 -7.05
C GLN A 123 8.31 -2.16 -5.91
N THR A 124 8.64 -3.12 -5.05
CA THR A 124 9.43 -2.92 -3.83
C THR A 124 10.32 -4.13 -3.59
N VAL A 125 11.49 -3.90 -3.02
CA VAL A 125 12.43 -4.98 -2.64
C VAL A 125 11.97 -5.78 -1.44
N HIS A 126 10.92 -5.31 -0.74
CA HIS A 126 10.37 -5.93 0.47
C HIS A 126 9.05 -6.68 0.23
N ALA A 127 8.72 -7.01 -1.03
CA ALA A 127 7.38 -7.49 -1.38
C ALA A 127 7.06 -8.82 -0.68
N GLU A 128 8.00 -9.75 -0.72
CA GLU A 128 7.92 -11.07 -0.14
C GLU A 128 7.84 -11.01 1.40
N GLU A 129 8.68 -10.19 2.04
CA GLU A 129 8.70 -10.05 3.49
C GLU A 129 7.46 -9.34 4.03
N ILE A 130 6.99 -8.28 3.36
CA ILE A 130 5.73 -7.62 3.72
C ILE A 130 4.58 -8.61 3.64
N LEU A 131 4.48 -9.39 2.55
CA LEU A 131 3.43 -10.40 2.42
C LEU A 131 3.48 -11.43 3.56
N ALA A 132 4.67 -11.93 3.89
CA ALA A 132 4.83 -12.91 4.96
C ALA A 132 4.35 -12.37 6.33
N VAL A 133 4.70 -11.13 6.67
CA VAL A 133 4.26 -10.52 7.94
C VAL A 133 2.75 -10.30 7.97
N LEU A 134 2.15 -9.85 6.85
CA LEU A 134 0.70 -9.64 6.78
C LEU A 134 -0.08 -10.95 6.87
N GLU A 135 0.40 -12.02 6.21
CA GLU A 135 -0.23 -13.34 6.28
C GLU A 135 -0.15 -13.95 7.69
N GLU A 136 0.95 -13.75 8.41
CA GLU A 136 1.06 -14.14 9.82
C GLU A 136 0.01 -13.43 10.69
N HIS A 137 -0.21 -12.13 10.49
CA HIS A 137 -1.24 -11.38 11.23
C HIS A 137 -2.66 -11.79 10.87
N ARG A 138 -2.92 -12.26 9.65
CA ARG A 138 -4.25 -12.76 9.23
C ARG A 138 -4.62 -14.10 9.87
N ARG A 139 -3.64 -14.88 10.34
CA ARG A 139 -3.85 -16.21 10.92
C ARG A 139 -4.14 -16.16 12.42
N ARG A 140 -3.86 -15.04 13.08
CA ARG A 140 -4.12 -14.82 14.51
C ARG A 140 -5.56 -14.40 14.74
#